data_AF-A0A151MTM4-F1
#
_entry.id   AF-A0A151MTM4-F1
#
_cell.length_a   1.000
_cell.length_b   1.000
_cell.length_c   1.000
_cell.angle_alpha   90.00
_cell.angle_beta   90.00
_cell.angle_gamma   90.00
#
_symmetry.space_group_name_H-M   'P 1'
#
loop_
_entity.id
_entity.type
_entity.pdbx_description
1 polymer ?
#
loop_
_entity_poly.entity_id
_entity_poly.type
_entity_poly.pdbx_seq_one_letter_code
_entity_poly.pdbx_strand_id
1 'polypeptide(L)'
;MENPNLVAYTNMQPMAMAPMDILGQNLQALTQILDSQEQMLDSQQDWLWHSLVSFKMPKLTRDDDPEAYIEAFEHHTLMTGLNKGYWASQLGALVVGKAQATYQALSRDDARD
;
A
#
# COMPACT_ATOMS: atom_id res chain seq x y z
N MET A 1 -1.49 7.00 -65.27
CA MET A 1 -2.55 6.43 -64.41
C MET A 1 -2.23 6.88 -62.99
N GLU A 2 -2.89 7.94 -62.53
CA GLU A 2 -2.69 8.51 -61.19
C GLU A 2 -3.30 7.57 -60.14
N ASN A 3 -2.60 7.37 -59.03
CA ASN A 3 -3.00 6.49 -57.94
C ASN A 3 -4.11 7.17 -57.10
N PRO A 4 -5.37 6.67 -57.10
CA PRO A 4 -6.50 7.33 -56.47
C PRO A 4 -6.54 7.20 -54.93
N ASN A 5 -5.52 6.61 -54.29
CA ASN A 5 -5.57 6.25 -52.88
C ASN A 5 -5.10 7.36 -51.91
N LEU A 6 -4.60 8.50 -52.39
CA LEU A 6 -4.11 9.59 -51.53
C LEU A 6 -5.21 10.53 -51.00
N VAL A 7 -6.42 10.47 -51.57
CA VAL A 7 -7.54 11.35 -51.18
C VAL A 7 -8.30 10.84 -49.96
N ALA A 8 -8.13 9.55 -49.60
CA ALA A 8 -8.76 8.95 -48.43
C ALA A 8 -8.02 9.26 -47.12
N TYR A 9 -6.71 9.54 -47.18
CA TYR A 9 -5.88 9.80 -45.99
C TYR A 9 -5.78 11.29 -45.64
N THR A 10 -6.32 12.19 -46.45
CA THR A 10 -6.23 13.65 -46.25
C THR A 10 -7.40 14.26 -45.49
N ASN A 11 -8.48 13.50 -45.22
CA ASN A 11 -9.70 13.99 -44.57
C ASN A 11 -9.85 13.64 -43.08
N MET A 12 -8.87 12.97 -42.46
CA MET A 12 -8.82 12.90 -40.99
C MET A 12 -8.04 14.10 -40.47
N GLN A 13 -8.61 15.30 -40.62
CA GLN A 13 -8.18 16.41 -39.78
C GLN A 13 -8.40 15.99 -38.32
N PRO A 14 -7.38 16.04 -37.44
CA PRO A 14 -7.63 15.89 -36.02
C PRO A 14 -8.63 16.96 -35.64
N MET A 15 -9.80 16.55 -35.13
CA MET A 15 -10.83 17.45 -34.66
C MET A 15 -10.16 18.36 -33.64
N ALA A 16 -9.87 19.61 -34.01
CA ALA A 16 -9.16 20.55 -33.17
C ALA A 16 -10.10 20.88 -32.01
N MET A 17 -9.97 20.13 -30.92
CA MET A 17 -10.77 20.34 -29.70
C MET A 17 -10.59 21.79 -29.27
N ALA A 18 -11.70 22.47 -29.01
CA ALA A 18 -11.67 23.85 -28.57
C ALA A 18 -10.90 23.92 -27.24
N PRO A 19 -10.12 24.98 -26.97
CA PRO A 19 -9.37 25.13 -25.72
C PRO A 19 -10.22 24.94 -24.45
N MET A 20 -11.51 25.27 -24.53
CA MET A 20 -12.47 25.11 -23.43
C MET A 20 -12.84 23.64 -23.17
N ASP A 21 -12.88 22.80 -24.21
CA ASP A 21 -13.13 21.35 -24.09
C ASP A 21 -11.94 20.63 -23.46
N ILE A 22 -10.72 21.06 -23.79
CA ILE A 22 -9.48 20.51 -23.20
C ILE A 22 -9.41 20.83 -21.69
N LEU A 23 -9.83 22.03 -21.29
CA LEU A 23 -9.83 22.41 -19.88
C LEU A 23 -10.87 21.59 -19.09
N GLY A 24 -12.07 21.41 -19.64
CA GLY A 24 -13.12 20.58 -19.05
C GLY A 24 -12.71 19.12 -18.88
N GLN A 25 -12.08 18.54 -19.91
CA GLN A 25 -11.58 17.16 -19.86
C GLN A 25 -10.46 16.97 -18.83
N ASN A 26 -9.54 17.93 -18.71
CA ASN A 26 -8.48 17.84 -17.71
C ASN A 26 -9.04 17.92 -16.28
N LEU A 27 -10.00 18.81 -16.03
CA LEU A 27 -10.65 18.88 -14.72
C LEU A 27 -11.36 17.57 -14.39
N GLN A 28 -12.08 16.98 -15.34
CA GLN A 28 -12.72 15.69 -15.16
C GLN A 28 -11.71 14.56 -14.89
N ALA A 29 -10.58 14.54 -15.61
CA ALA A 29 -9.53 13.54 -15.40
C ALA A 29 -8.89 13.68 -14.02
N LEU A 30 -8.67 14.90 -13.54
CA LEU A 30 -8.12 15.14 -12.20
C LEU A 30 -9.08 14.70 -11.10
N THR A 31 -10.39 14.94 -11.25
CA THR A 31 -11.40 14.42 -10.32
C THR A 31 -11.38 12.90 -10.28
N GLN A 32 -11.36 12.23 -11.45
CA GLN A 32 -11.29 10.77 -11.52
C GLN A 32 -10.01 10.20 -10.86
N ILE A 33 -8.88 10.89 -11.00
CA ILE A 33 -7.62 10.50 -10.36
C ILE A 33 -7.71 10.63 -8.83
N LEU A 34 -8.33 11.70 -8.33
CA LEU A 34 -8.52 11.91 -6.90
C LEU A 34 -9.47 10.85 -6.32
N ASP A 35 -10.62 10.62 -6.95
CA ASP A 35 -11.61 9.63 -6.52
C ASP A 35 -11.00 8.21 -6.51
N SER A 36 -10.20 7.88 -7.53
CA SER A 36 -9.50 6.59 -7.60
C SER A 36 -8.45 6.44 -6.49
N GLN A 37 -7.78 7.53 -6.11
CA GLN A 37 -6.81 7.50 -5.02
C GLN A 37 -7.47 7.38 -3.65
N GLU A 38 -8.59 8.07 -3.42
CA GLU A 38 -9.38 7.91 -2.19
C GLU A 38 -9.94 6.50 -2.07
N GLN A 39 -10.54 5.94 -3.13
CA GLN A 39 -11.00 4.56 -3.12
C GLN A 39 -9.87 3.56 -2.89
N MET A 40 -8.68 3.79 -3.47
CA MET A 40 -7.53 2.95 -3.24
C MET A 40 -7.06 3.02 -1.78
N LEU A 41 -7.06 4.20 -1.16
CA LEU A 41 -6.71 4.38 0.25
C LEU A 41 -7.74 3.73 1.18
N ASP A 42 -9.04 3.91 0.92
CA ASP A 42 -10.11 3.32 1.73
C ASP A 42 -10.13 1.79 1.61
N SER A 43 -10.03 1.26 0.39
CA SER A 43 -9.94 -0.19 0.18
C SER A 43 -8.69 -0.80 0.81
N GLN A 44 -7.58 -0.05 0.82
CA GLN A 44 -6.36 -0.46 1.50
C GLN A 44 -6.54 -0.47 3.02
N GLN A 45 -7.16 0.56 3.60
CA GLN A 45 -7.46 0.61 5.04
C GLN A 45 -8.43 -0.50 5.46
N ASP A 46 -9.48 -0.74 4.68
CA ASP A 46 -10.47 -1.78 4.94
C ASP A 46 -9.84 -3.18 4.87
N TRP A 47 -9.05 -3.45 3.82
CA TRP A 47 -8.29 -4.69 3.71
C TRP A 47 -7.27 -4.84 4.85
N LEU A 48 -6.61 -3.76 5.28
CA LEU A 48 -5.70 -3.76 6.42
C LEU A 48 -6.42 -4.11 7.71
N TRP A 49 -7.57 -3.50 7.97
CA TRP A 49 -8.38 -3.80 9.15
C TRP A 49 -8.83 -5.27 9.15
N HIS A 50 -9.31 -5.77 8.03
CA HIS A 50 -9.72 -7.17 7.90
C HIS A 50 -8.54 -8.16 7.99
N SER A 51 -7.38 -7.81 7.45
CA SER A 51 -6.16 -8.60 7.55
C SER A 51 -5.61 -8.61 8.98
N LEU A 52 -5.57 -7.48 9.67
CA LEU A 52 -5.16 -7.35 11.07
C LEU A 52 -6.05 -8.20 12.00
N VAL A 53 -7.36 -8.15 11.79
CA VAL A 53 -8.34 -8.91 12.57
C VAL A 53 -8.22 -10.43 12.28
N SER A 54 -7.73 -10.80 11.10
CA SER A 54 -7.57 -12.20 10.68
C SER A 54 -6.17 -12.78 10.95
N PHE A 55 -5.13 -11.94 11.11
CA PHE A 55 -3.75 -12.35 11.39
C PHE A 55 -3.59 -12.75 12.86
N LYS A 56 -4.00 -13.98 13.17
CA LYS A 56 -4.03 -14.53 14.54
C LYS A 56 -2.67 -15.09 14.98
N MET A 57 -1.65 -14.24 15.01
CA MET A 57 -0.36 -14.60 15.61
C MET A 57 -0.26 -14.03 17.03
N PRO A 58 0.14 -14.82 18.04
CA PRO A 58 0.34 -14.31 19.41
C PRO A 58 1.49 -13.32 19.45
N LYS A 59 1.43 -12.29 20.32
CA LYS A 59 2.53 -11.32 20.48
C LYS A 59 3.80 -12.00 20.96
N LEU A 60 4.95 -11.47 20.56
CA LEU A 60 6.26 -11.94 21.03
C LEU A 60 6.38 -11.71 22.54
N THR A 61 6.54 -12.80 23.28
CA THR A 61 6.75 -12.78 24.73
C THR A 61 8.23 -12.86 25.09
N ARG A 62 8.54 -12.77 26.39
CA ARG A 62 9.92 -12.85 26.90
C ARG A 62 10.54 -14.22 26.65
N ASP A 63 9.73 -15.27 26.75
CA ASP A 63 10.15 -16.67 26.69
C ASP A 63 10.27 -17.17 25.25
N ASP A 64 9.69 -16.45 24.29
CA ASP A 64 9.77 -16.78 22.87
C ASP A 64 11.15 -16.46 22.30
N ASP A 65 11.68 -17.38 21.50
CA ASP A 65 12.86 -17.18 20.69
C ASP A 65 12.55 -16.19 19.54
N PRO A 66 13.27 -15.05 19.43
CA PRO A 66 13.01 -14.06 18.39
C PRO A 66 13.18 -14.60 16.97
N GLU A 67 14.14 -15.49 16.76
CA GLU A 67 14.46 -16.03 15.43
C GLU A 67 13.35 -16.97 14.95
N ALA A 68 12.96 -17.94 15.78
CA ALA A 68 11.83 -18.83 15.52
C ALA A 68 10.49 -18.06 15.36
N TYR A 69 10.32 -16.95 16.09
CA TYR A 69 9.13 -16.11 15.96
C TYR A 69 9.08 -15.38 14.61
N ILE A 70 10.20 -14.84 14.14
CA ILE A 70 10.28 -14.18 12.82
C ILE A 70 10.05 -15.22 11.71
N GLU A 71 10.61 -16.42 11.81
CA GLU A 71 10.39 -17.50 10.84
C GLU A 71 8.91 -17.94 10.80
N ALA A 72 8.28 -18.08 11.96
CA ALA A 72 6.85 -18.38 12.05
C ALA A 72 5.99 -17.25 11.44
N PHE A 73 6.40 -15.99 11.60
CA PHE A 73 5.74 -14.84 10.98
C PHE A 73 5.86 -14.89 9.45
N GLU A 74 7.06 -15.14 8.91
CA GLU A 74 7.28 -15.28 7.47
C GLU A 74 6.43 -16.41 6.87
N HIS A 75 6.38 -17.57 7.53
CA HIS A 75 5.53 -18.66 7.08
C HIS A 75 4.04 -18.29 7.11
N HIS A 76 3.58 -17.62 8.17
CA HIS A 76 2.18 -17.21 8.31
C HIS A 76 1.78 -16.15 7.28
N THR A 77 2.66 -15.19 6.97
CA THR A 77 2.43 -14.18 5.93
C THR A 77 2.35 -14.79 4.54
N LEU A 78 3.17 -15.81 4.25
CA LEU A 78 3.10 -16.58 3.00
C LEU A 78 1.78 -17.36 2.88
N MET A 79 1.32 -17.99 3.96
CA MET A 79 0.06 -18.74 3.96
C MET A 79 -1.18 -17.86 3.83
N THR A 80 -1.15 -16.67 4.44
CA THR A 80 -2.28 -15.73 4.44
C THR A 80 -2.27 -14.79 3.24
N GLY A 81 -1.21 -14.81 2.43
CA GLY A 81 -1.04 -13.91 1.31
C GLY A 81 -0.84 -12.44 1.74
N LEU A 82 -0.32 -12.21 2.94
CA LEU A 82 -0.11 -10.87 3.46
C LEU A 82 0.91 -10.12 2.59
N ASN A 83 0.49 -8.99 2.03
CA ASN A 83 1.34 -8.13 1.22
C ASN A 83 2.57 -7.62 2.01
N LYS A 84 3.75 -7.74 1.38
CA LYS A 84 5.07 -7.34 1.92
C LYS A 84 5.15 -5.91 2.40
N GLY A 85 4.41 -4.98 1.79
CA GLY A 85 4.36 -3.57 2.19
C GLY A 85 3.86 -3.37 3.63
N TYR A 86 3.17 -4.35 4.20
CA TYR A 86 2.60 -4.27 5.56
C TYR A 86 3.28 -5.16 6.59
N TRP A 87 4.32 -5.90 6.18
CA TRP A 87 5.05 -6.77 7.09
C TRP A 87 5.61 -5.99 8.28
N ALA A 88 6.16 -4.80 8.03
CA ALA A 88 6.71 -3.94 9.09
C ALA A 88 5.64 -3.50 10.11
N SER A 89 4.43 -3.17 9.64
CA SER A 89 3.32 -2.73 10.51
C SER A 89 2.79 -3.89 11.35
N GLN A 90 2.62 -5.07 10.77
CA GLN A 90 2.17 -6.28 11.48
C GLN A 90 3.22 -6.75 12.50
N LEU A 91 4.47 -6.90 12.05
CA LEU A 91 5.56 -7.36 12.90
C LEU A 91 5.82 -6.36 14.03
N GLY A 92 5.73 -5.05 13.73
CA GLY A 92 5.81 -3.99 14.73
C GLY A 92 4.78 -4.20 15.85
N ALA A 93 3.49 -4.32 15.51
CA ALA A 93 2.42 -4.51 16.50
C ALA A 93 2.59 -5.78 17.38
N LEU A 94 3.22 -6.81 16.81
CA LEU A 94 3.47 -8.09 17.48
C LEU A 94 4.72 -8.09 18.37
N VAL A 95 5.75 -7.32 17.98
CA VAL A 95 7.06 -7.26 18.65
C VAL A 95 7.14 -6.11 19.68
N VAL A 96 6.19 -5.16 19.66
CA VAL A 96 6.14 -4.01 20.62
C VAL A 96 6.35 -4.45 22.07
N GLY A 97 5.87 -5.63 22.50
CA GLY A 97 6.05 -6.13 23.87
C GLY A 97 7.52 -6.26 24.31
N LYS A 98 8.40 -6.85 23.48
CA LYS A 98 9.84 -6.93 23.76
C LYS A 98 10.54 -5.60 23.51
N ALA A 99 10.26 -4.92 22.40
CA ALA A 99 10.89 -3.64 22.09
C ALA A 99 10.64 -2.57 23.19
N GLN A 100 9.41 -2.52 23.71
CA GLN A 100 9.04 -1.65 24.83
C GLN A 100 9.68 -2.10 26.15
N ALA A 101 9.78 -3.40 26.41
CA ALA A 101 10.45 -3.92 27.61
C ALA A 101 11.96 -3.63 27.59
N THR A 102 12.61 -3.71 26.43
CA THR A 102 14.02 -3.34 26.25
C THR A 102 14.22 -1.85 26.47
N TYR A 103 13.36 -1.00 25.90
CA TYR A 103 13.41 0.44 26.13
C TYR A 103 13.20 0.81 27.62
N GLN A 104 12.27 0.15 28.30
CA GLN A 104 12.06 0.35 29.74
C GLN A 104 13.23 -0.16 30.59
N ALA A 105 13.90 -1.25 30.19
CA ALA A 105 15.08 -1.75 30.88
C ALA A 105 16.28 -0.80 30.70
N LEU A 106 16.51 -0.31 29.48
CA LEU A 106 17.56 0.64 29.14
C LEU A 106 17.37 1.97 29.90
N SER A 107 16.15 2.50 29.88
CA SER A 107 15.80 3.73 30.61
C SER A 107 15.92 3.61 32.13
N ARG A 108 15.91 2.39 32.68
CA ARG A 108 16.07 2.15 34.12
C ARG A 108 17.52 2.07 34.54
N ASP A 109 18.39 1.56 33.67
CA ASP A 109 19.83 1.56 33.89
C ASP A 109 20.40 2.98 33.75
N ASP A 110 19.89 3.78 32.79
CA ASP A 110 20.28 5.20 32.63
C ASP A 110 19.79 6.11 33.77
N ALA A 111 18.74 5.73 34.49
CA ALA A 111 18.18 6.51 35.61
C ALA A 111 18.84 6.20 36.97
N ARG A 112 19.89 5.37 37.00
CA ARG A 112 20.61 4.94 38.21
C ARG A 112 21.99 5.57 38.39
N ASP A 113 22.37 6.51 37.53
CA ASP A 113 23.61 7.30 37.68
C ASP A 113 23.37 8.58 38.49
#